data_AF-A0A2V8T7T9-F1
#
_entry.id   AF-A0A2V8T7T9-F1
#
_cell.length_a   1.000
_cell.length_b   1.000
_cell.length_c   1.000
_cell.angle_alpha   90.00
_cell.angle_beta   90.00
_cell.angle_gamma   90.00
#
_symmetry.space_group_name_H-M   'P 1'
#
loop_
_entity.id
_entity.type
_entity.pdbx_description
1 polymer ?
#
loop_
_entity_poly.entity_id
_entity_poly.type
_entity_poly.pdbx_seq_one_letter_code
_entity_poly.pdbx_strand_id
1 'polypeptide(L)'
;MIRARASSLIVILIFVALLATGTRAQSVDRTALENEIRALVVELKYTEQQFLAPSARDREKYAAFLSQPDTGLIRLLPREVFQDKLTIEGWGAYYSFARLTHEYGYGSDIELQKGEFSVGFAGADFGFLTRLGKVAIEDVTLDHPAAQFLAEFNTPTAEADAREQYRRSGAGFDVNGFTYKSHLLVKKKNSYLLRSIDYGGSDLLVAFRIVSQDDDRSVVIVWKTLKKFPVPKLIQTQALRGKP
;
A
#
# COMPACT_ATOMS: atom_id res chain seq x y z
N MET A 1 75.51 50.00 40.39
CA MET A 1 74.90 48.67 40.61
C MET A 1 73.47 48.87 41.06
N ILE A 2 72.51 48.31 40.32
CA ILE A 2 71.11 47.90 40.66
C ILE A 2 70.26 48.02 39.39
N ARG A 3 69.92 46.85 38.83
CA ARG A 3 68.96 46.55 37.76
C ARG A 3 67.85 45.69 38.40
N ALA A 4 66.58 45.98 38.14
CA ALA A 4 65.45 45.02 38.00
C ALA A 4 64.14 45.82 37.85
N ARG A 5 63.56 45.97 36.65
CA ARG A 5 62.63 45.05 35.93
C ARG A 5 61.29 44.91 36.69
N ALA A 6 60.23 45.68 36.40
CA ALA A 6 59.41 45.71 35.17
C ALA A 6 58.94 44.31 34.71
N SER A 7 58.30 43.54 35.59
CA SER A 7 57.76 42.21 35.25
C SER A 7 56.64 41.80 36.20
N SER A 8 55.48 42.48 36.18
CA SER A 8 54.28 41.95 36.87
C SER A 8 52.92 42.43 36.34
N LEU A 9 52.85 43.40 35.42
CA LEU A 9 51.54 43.91 34.94
C LEU A 9 51.06 43.37 33.59
N ILE A 10 51.83 42.49 32.92
CA ILE A 10 51.49 42.00 31.57
C ILE A 10 50.74 40.65 31.59
N VAL A 11 50.69 39.95 32.73
CA VAL A 11 50.15 38.58 32.79
C VAL A 11 48.63 38.52 32.99
N ILE A 12 48.00 39.58 33.54
CA ILE A 12 46.54 39.57 33.83
C ILE A 12 45.69 39.96 32.60
N LEU A 13 46.25 40.64 31.60
CA LEU A 13 45.53 41.04 30.38
C LEU A 13 45.45 39.93 29.32
N ILE A 14 46.21 38.84 29.47
CA ILE A 14 46.17 37.71 28.53
C ILE A 14 45.12 36.66 28.96
N PHE A 15 44.69 36.66 30.23
CA PHE A 15 43.73 35.66 30.72
C PHE A 15 42.25 36.05 30.51
N VAL A 16 41.94 37.32 30.23
CA VAL A 16 40.57 37.74 29.87
C VAL A 16 40.34 37.67 28.35
N ALA A 17 41.41 37.69 27.54
CA ALA A 17 41.29 37.58 26.08
C ALA A 17 41.09 36.14 25.56
N LEU A 18 41.27 35.12 26.41
CA LEU A 18 41.11 33.70 26.03
C LEU A 18 39.74 33.11 26.37
N LEU A 19 38.85 33.87 27.02
CA LEU A 19 37.43 33.50 27.22
C LEU A 19 36.49 34.08 26.15
N ALA A 20 37.05 34.74 25.13
CA ALA A 20 36.35 35.10 23.91
C ALA A 20 36.60 34.08 22.79
N THR A 21 36.74 32.79 23.12
CA THR A 21 36.46 31.74 22.12
C THR A 21 34.98 31.83 21.82
N GLY A 22 34.67 32.60 20.78
CA GLY A 22 33.33 32.82 20.33
C GLY A 22 32.60 31.49 20.26
N THR A 23 31.51 31.39 21.02
CA THR A 23 30.36 30.62 20.60
C THR A 23 29.94 31.19 19.24
N ARG A 24 30.64 30.79 18.17
CA ARG A 24 30.03 30.76 16.84
C ARG A 24 28.92 29.76 17.00
N ALA A 25 27.74 30.25 17.37
CA ALA A 25 26.50 29.65 16.95
C ALA A 25 26.65 29.54 15.44
N GLN A 26 27.11 28.37 14.99
CA GLN A 26 27.22 28.04 13.59
C GLN A 26 25.77 28.08 13.12
N SER A 27 25.36 29.19 12.52
CA SER A 27 24.01 29.35 11.99
C SER A 27 23.83 28.20 11.03
N VAL A 28 23.04 27.23 11.44
CA VAL A 28 22.88 26.00 10.66
C VAL A 28 22.42 26.44 9.28
N ASP A 29 23.23 26.12 8.25
CA ASP A 29 22.90 26.48 6.88
C ASP A 29 21.65 25.70 6.50
N ARG A 30 20.52 26.40 6.47
CA ARG A 30 19.22 25.81 6.16
C ARG A 30 19.23 25.13 4.79
N THR A 31 19.96 25.69 3.83
CA THR A 31 20.07 25.10 2.49
C THR A 31 20.81 23.76 2.55
N ALA A 32 21.88 23.68 3.33
CA ALA A 32 22.62 22.44 3.54
C ALA A 32 21.74 21.38 4.21
N LEU A 33 21.00 21.75 5.28
CA LEU A 33 20.05 20.84 5.93
C LEU A 33 18.95 20.35 4.99
N GLU A 34 18.35 21.23 4.20
CA GLU A 34 17.30 20.83 3.27
C GLU A 34 17.83 19.84 2.23
N ASN A 35 19.06 20.01 1.76
CA ASN A 35 19.68 19.09 0.82
C ASN A 35 19.98 17.73 1.47
N GLU A 36 20.43 17.73 2.73
CA GLU A 36 20.62 16.50 3.51
C GLU A 36 19.28 15.77 3.73
N ILE A 37 18.22 16.49 4.12
CA ILE A 37 16.87 15.92 4.26
C ILE A 37 16.40 15.30 2.95
N ARG A 38 16.58 16.00 1.82
CA ARG A 38 16.21 15.48 0.50
C ARG A 38 16.97 14.19 0.16
N ALA A 39 18.27 14.13 0.46
CA ALA A 39 19.08 12.93 0.23
C ALA A 39 18.61 11.74 1.09
N LEU A 40 18.38 11.98 2.39
CA LEU A 40 17.89 10.96 3.32
C LEU A 40 16.50 10.44 2.92
N VAL A 41 15.60 11.30 2.44
CA VAL A 41 14.28 10.88 1.94
C VAL A 41 14.41 9.95 0.72
N VAL A 42 15.36 10.22 -0.19
CA VAL A 42 15.59 9.35 -1.35
C VAL A 42 16.12 7.97 -0.91
N GLU A 43 17.10 7.96 -0.01
CA GLU A 43 17.66 6.71 0.55
C GLU A 43 16.61 5.89 1.31
N LEU A 44 15.78 6.56 2.11
CA LEU A 44 14.67 5.94 2.83
C LEU A 44 13.68 5.29 1.86
N LYS A 45 13.24 6.02 0.83
CA LYS A 45 12.33 5.48 -0.19
C LYS A 45 12.92 4.27 -0.92
N TYR A 46 14.21 4.30 -1.25
CA TYR A 46 14.89 3.15 -1.84
C TYR A 46 14.86 1.93 -0.91
N THR A 47 15.17 2.14 0.37
CA THR A 47 15.15 1.08 1.39
C THR A 47 13.75 0.49 1.59
N GLU A 48 12.71 1.33 1.62
CA GLU A 48 11.32 0.90 1.71
C GLU A 48 10.89 0.06 0.50
N GLN A 49 11.29 0.45 -0.70
CA GLN A 49 11.02 -0.35 -1.90
C GLN A 49 11.69 -1.72 -1.84
N GLN A 50 12.92 -1.81 -1.32
CA GLN A 50 13.57 -3.10 -1.09
C GLN A 50 12.84 -3.91 -0.01
N PHE A 51 12.36 -3.26 1.04
CA PHE A 51 11.60 -3.90 2.11
C PHE A 51 10.26 -4.48 1.62
N LEU A 52 9.58 -3.78 0.71
CA LEU A 52 8.34 -4.23 0.07
C LEU A 52 8.58 -5.21 -1.09
N ALA A 53 9.83 -5.38 -1.55
CA ALA A 53 10.11 -6.28 -2.66
C ALA A 53 9.96 -7.75 -2.24
N PRO A 54 9.25 -8.57 -3.03
CA PRO A 54 9.32 -10.02 -2.91
C PRO A 54 10.75 -10.55 -3.03
N SER A 55 11.02 -11.69 -2.39
CA SER A 55 12.31 -12.34 -2.41
C SER A 55 12.77 -12.71 -3.83
N ALA A 56 14.08 -12.74 -4.07
CA ALA A 56 14.65 -13.18 -5.35
C ALA A 56 14.22 -14.62 -5.71
N ARG A 57 14.13 -15.50 -4.70
CA ARG A 57 13.66 -16.88 -4.85
C ARG A 57 12.23 -16.95 -5.38
N ASP A 58 11.31 -16.14 -4.84
CA ASP A 58 9.93 -16.11 -5.32
C ASP A 58 9.86 -15.54 -6.74
N ARG A 59 10.65 -14.51 -7.06
CA ARG A 59 10.74 -13.95 -8.42
C ARG A 59 11.24 -14.97 -9.44
N GLU A 60 12.30 -15.70 -9.12
CA GLU A 60 12.86 -16.74 -9.99
C GLU A 60 11.86 -17.87 -10.23
N LYS A 61 11.21 -18.33 -9.15
CA LYS A 61 10.21 -19.40 -9.22
C LYS A 61 9.03 -19.05 -10.14
N TYR A 62 8.60 -17.79 -10.16
CA TYR A 62 7.47 -17.32 -10.97
C TYR A 62 7.89 -16.56 -12.23
N ALA A 63 9.17 -16.60 -12.64
CA ALA A 63 9.68 -15.77 -13.73
C ALA A 63 8.90 -15.94 -15.05
N ALA A 64 8.57 -17.19 -15.42
CA ALA A 64 7.80 -17.48 -16.63
C ALA A 64 6.33 -17.02 -16.55
N PHE A 65 5.76 -16.98 -15.35
CA PHE A 65 4.43 -16.40 -15.15
C PHE A 65 4.50 -14.87 -15.26
N LEU A 66 5.50 -14.26 -14.62
CA LEU A 66 5.71 -12.82 -14.56
C LEU A 66 6.14 -12.19 -15.89
N SER A 67 6.57 -12.99 -16.87
CA SER A 67 6.81 -12.49 -18.23
C SER A 67 5.52 -12.24 -19.03
N GLN A 68 4.35 -12.66 -18.51
CA GLN A 68 3.06 -12.42 -19.14
C GLN A 68 2.55 -11.00 -18.80
N PRO A 69 1.80 -10.36 -19.71
CA PRO A 69 1.19 -9.05 -19.42
C PRO A 69 0.19 -9.14 -18.26
N ASP A 70 -0.04 -8.01 -17.60
CA ASP A 70 -1.03 -7.88 -16.52
C ASP A 70 -0.84 -8.87 -15.37
N THR A 71 0.40 -9.26 -15.10
CA THR A 71 0.81 -10.09 -13.97
C THR A 71 1.73 -9.32 -13.02
N GLY A 72 1.85 -9.81 -11.79
CA GLY A 72 2.78 -9.25 -10.84
C GLY A 72 3.04 -10.13 -9.63
N LEU A 73 4.05 -9.73 -8.86
CA LEU A 73 4.44 -10.34 -7.59
C LEU A 73 4.70 -9.21 -6.60
N ILE A 74 4.01 -9.21 -5.47
CA ILE A 74 4.09 -8.15 -4.47
C ILE A 74 4.05 -8.71 -3.05
N ARG A 75 4.56 -7.94 -2.09
CA ARG A 75 4.46 -8.24 -0.65
C ARG A 75 3.44 -7.29 -0.03
N LEU A 76 2.41 -7.84 0.62
CA LEU A 76 1.52 -7.08 1.49
C LEU A 76 2.00 -7.23 2.94
N LEU A 77 2.11 -6.10 3.64
CA LEU A 77 2.47 -6.06 5.04
C LEU A 77 1.20 -6.07 5.92
N PRO A 78 1.21 -6.66 7.11
CA PRO A 78 0.07 -6.56 8.01
C PRO A 78 -0.09 -5.12 8.50
N ARG A 79 -1.30 -4.57 8.36
CA ARG A 79 -1.67 -3.26 8.91
C ARG A 79 -1.30 -3.21 10.41
N GLU A 80 -0.89 -2.02 10.86
CA GLU A 80 -0.56 -1.69 12.26
C GLU A 80 0.79 -2.24 12.77
N VAL A 81 1.53 -3.04 11.97
CA VAL A 81 2.85 -3.58 12.38
C VAL A 81 4.02 -2.65 12.01
N PHE A 82 3.85 -1.87 10.95
CA PHE A 82 4.91 -1.05 10.33
C PHE A 82 4.63 0.46 10.34
N GLN A 83 3.64 0.91 11.12
CA GLN A 83 3.14 2.29 11.13
C GLN A 83 4.23 3.34 11.37
N ASP A 84 5.19 3.05 12.25
CA ASP A 84 6.27 3.99 12.59
C ASP A 84 7.59 3.65 11.90
N LYS A 85 7.56 2.73 10.91
CA LYS A 85 8.75 2.21 10.24
C LYS A 85 8.82 2.56 8.76
N LEU A 86 7.68 2.86 8.15
CA LEU A 86 7.57 3.17 6.73
C LEU A 86 6.85 4.50 6.55
N THR A 87 7.31 5.27 5.59
CA THR A 87 6.78 6.58 5.19
C THR A 87 5.68 6.48 4.14
N ILE A 88 5.57 5.34 3.45
CA ILE A 88 4.46 5.10 2.53
C ILE A 88 3.12 5.05 3.29
N GLU A 89 2.13 5.77 2.77
CA GLU A 89 0.77 5.78 3.33
C GLU A 89 0.17 4.37 3.34
N GLY A 90 -0.42 3.99 4.48
CA GLY A 90 -0.92 2.63 4.71
C GLY A 90 0.16 1.58 4.95
N TRP A 91 1.44 1.98 5.04
CA TRP A 91 2.57 1.19 5.54
C TRP A 91 2.75 -0.16 4.84
N GLY A 92 2.50 -0.20 3.52
CA GLY A 92 2.61 -1.41 2.71
C GLY A 92 1.49 -2.43 2.90
N ALA A 93 0.46 -2.12 3.69
CA ALA A 93 -0.67 -3.01 3.91
C ALA A 93 -1.68 -3.03 2.77
N TYR A 94 -1.59 -2.04 1.89
CA TYR A 94 -2.47 -1.86 0.74
C TYR A 94 -1.77 -2.16 -0.57
N TYR A 95 -2.54 -2.50 -1.60
CA TYR A 95 -2.05 -2.49 -2.97
C TYR A 95 -3.16 -2.13 -3.97
N SER A 96 -2.83 -1.33 -4.96
CA SER A 96 -3.64 -1.09 -6.16
C SER A 96 -3.06 -1.90 -7.32
N PHE A 97 -3.82 -2.85 -7.86
CA PHE A 97 -3.44 -3.59 -9.07
C PHE A 97 -3.61 -2.71 -10.32
N ALA A 98 -4.53 -1.76 -10.30
CA ALA A 98 -4.71 -0.80 -11.39
C ALA A 98 -3.51 0.16 -11.52
N ARG A 99 -2.96 0.62 -10.39
CA ARG A 99 -1.87 1.62 -10.35
C ARG A 99 -0.51 1.06 -9.97
N LEU A 100 -0.44 -0.23 -9.64
CA LEU A 100 0.78 -0.96 -9.26
C LEU A 100 1.53 -0.33 -8.09
N THR A 101 0.80 0.18 -7.10
CA THR A 101 1.37 0.90 -5.94
C THR A 101 0.83 0.38 -4.62
N HIS A 102 1.66 0.46 -3.58
CA HIS A 102 1.29 0.19 -2.19
C HIS A 102 0.71 1.42 -1.46
N GLU A 103 0.72 2.58 -2.11
CA GLU A 103 0.33 3.85 -1.49
C GLU A 103 -1.18 3.90 -1.27
N TYR A 104 -1.59 4.01 -0.01
CA TYR A 104 -2.98 4.15 0.37
C TYR A 104 -3.56 5.50 -0.10
N GLY A 105 -4.86 5.53 -0.41
CA GLY A 105 -5.54 6.71 -0.94
C GLY A 105 -5.47 6.86 -2.47
N TYR A 106 -4.74 5.97 -3.15
CA TYR A 106 -4.61 5.96 -4.61
C TYR A 106 -5.40 4.83 -5.28
N GLY A 107 -6.63 4.55 -4.82
CA GLY A 107 -7.48 3.48 -5.38
C GLY A 107 -6.97 2.09 -5.00
N SER A 108 -6.78 1.86 -3.70
CA SER A 108 -6.33 0.57 -3.16
C SER A 108 -7.39 -0.50 -3.41
N ASP A 109 -6.97 -1.65 -3.92
CA ASP A 109 -7.85 -2.76 -4.27
C ASP A 109 -7.87 -3.83 -3.18
N ILE A 110 -6.76 -4.02 -2.48
CA ILE A 110 -6.62 -5.03 -1.44
C ILE A 110 -5.88 -4.47 -0.24
N GLU A 111 -6.27 -4.94 0.95
CA GLU A 111 -5.61 -4.68 2.22
C GLU A 111 -5.30 -6.00 2.93
N LEU A 112 -4.19 -6.05 3.67
CA LEU A 112 -3.93 -7.09 4.67
C LEU A 112 -4.04 -6.51 6.09
N GLN A 113 -5.06 -6.90 6.85
CA GLN A 113 -5.23 -6.51 8.26
C GLN A 113 -5.68 -7.71 9.10
N LYS A 114 -5.09 -7.87 10.29
CA LYS A 114 -5.51 -8.90 11.28
C LYS A 114 -5.58 -10.34 10.71
N GLY A 115 -4.75 -10.64 9.71
CA GLY A 115 -4.72 -11.96 9.05
C GLY A 115 -5.84 -12.19 8.03
N GLU A 116 -6.52 -11.13 7.61
CA GLU A 116 -7.56 -11.13 6.59
C GLU A 116 -7.17 -10.23 5.42
N PHE A 117 -7.60 -10.62 4.22
CA PHE A 117 -7.69 -9.71 3.09
C PHE A 117 -8.99 -8.94 3.14
N SER A 118 -8.98 -7.66 2.77
CA SER A 118 -10.16 -6.81 2.65
C SER A 118 -10.19 -6.04 1.32
N VAL A 119 -11.37 -5.62 0.87
CA VAL A 119 -11.62 -4.80 -0.34
C VAL A 119 -12.78 -3.81 -0.11
N GLY A 120 -12.77 -2.66 -0.80
CA GLY A 120 -13.84 -1.66 -0.76
C GLY A 120 -13.72 -0.69 0.42
N PHE A 121 -12.86 0.34 0.29
CA PHE A 121 -12.38 1.12 1.43
C PHE A 121 -13.04 2.49 1.63
N ALA A 122 -13.57 3.11 0.57
CA ALA A 122 -14.02 4.50 0.62
C ALA A 122 -15.45 4.68 0.09
N GLY A 123 -16.22 5.53 0.76
CA GLY A 123 -17.50 6.01 0.24
C GLY A 123 -18.52 4.92 -0.11
N ALA A 124 -18.74 4.71 -1.40
CA ALA A 124 -19.65 3.71 -1.97
C ALA A 124 -18.90 2.59 -2.71
N ASP A 125 -17.56 2.61 -2.69
CA ASP A 125 -16.71 1.57 -3.26
C ASP A 125 -16.96 0.26 -2.53
N PHE A 126 -16.91 -0.83 -3.27
CA PHE A 126 -17.07 -2.16 -2.71
C PHE A 126 -16.28 -3.17 -3.52
N GLY A 127 -16.25 -4.40 -3.04
CA GLY A 127 -15.72 -5.48 -3.84
C GLY A 127 -16.12 -6.84 -3.30
N PHE A 128 -15.57 -7.84 -3.97
CA PHE A 128 -15.81 -9.24 -3.71
C PHE A 128 -14.48 -9.96 -3.61
N LEU A 129 -14.34 -10.75 -2.56
CA LEU A 129 -13.32 -11.76 -2.38
C LEU A 129 -13.98 -13.12 -2.34
N THR A 130 -13.42 -14.08 -3.05
CA THR A 130 -13.77 -15.50 -2.89
C THR A 130 -12.52 -16.37 -2.93
N ARG A 131 -12.53 -17.47 -2.17
CA ARG A 131 -11.40 -18.40 -2.06
C ARG A 131 -11.62 -19.58 -3.01
N LEU A 132 -10.65 -19.84 -3.87
CA LEU A 132 -10.67 -20.98 -4.81
C LEU A 132 -10.00 -22.23 -4.22
N GLY A 133 -9.27 -22.10 -3.12
CA GLY A 133 -8.50 -23.19 -2.52
C GLY A 133 -7.15 -23.37 -3.20
N LYS A 134 -6.66 -24.61 -3.27
CA LYS A 134 -5.29 -24.94 -3.72
C LYS A 134 -5.16 -25.04 -5.26
N VAL A 135 -5.79 -24.15 -6.00
CA VAL A 135 -5.69 -24.06 -7.47
C VAL A 135 -4.42 -23.32 -7.87
N ALA A 136 -3.68 -23.74 -8.90
CA ALA A 136 -2.51 -22.99 -9.38
C ALA A 136 -2.95 -21.63 -9.95
N ILE A 137 -2.10 -20.59 -9.89
CA ILE A 137 -2.51 -19.25 -10.36
C ILE A 137 -2.68 -19.22 -11.89
N GLU A 138 -1.92 -20.05 -12.57
CA GLU A 138 -1.95 -20.32 -14.01
C GLU A 138 -3.34 -20.82 -14.43
N ASP A 139 -3.92 -21.73 -13.65
CA ASP A 139 -5.20 -22.40 -13.95
C ASP A 139 -6.44 -21.55 -13.63
N VAL A 140 -6.28 -20.42 -12.93
CA VAL A 140 -7.43 -19.53 -12.65
C VAL A 140 -7.76 -18.73 -13.91
N THR A 141 -8.86 -19.05 -14.58
CA THR A 141 -9.32 -18.36 -15.79
C THR A 141 -10.72 -17.77 -15.60
N LEU A 142 -11.21 -17.02 -16.60
CA LEU A 142 -12.59 -16.53 -16.63
C LEU A 142 -13.63 -17.65 -16.76
N ASP A 143 -13.24 -18.87 -17.17
CA ASP A 143 -14.14 -20.02 -17.28
C ASP A 143 -14.44 -20.67 -15.93
N HIS A 144 -13.68 -20.32 -14.88
CA HIS A 144 -13.96 -20.82 -13.54
C HIS A 144 -15.33 -20.29 -13.07
N PRO A 145 -16.25 -21.13 -12.56
CA PRO A 145 -17.61 -20.69 -12.21
C PRO A 145 -17.65 -19.49 -11.26
N ALA A 146 -16.71 -19.46 -10.30
CA ALA A 146 -16.59 -18.34 -9.39
C ALA A 146 -16.17 -17.01 -10.06
N ALA A 147 -15.35 -17.10 -11.13
CA ALA A 147 -14.90 -15.96 -11.91
C ALA A 147 -15.98 -15.48 -12.89
N GLN A 148 -16.75 -16.39 -13.49
CA GLN A 148 -17.87 -16.06 -14.36
C GLN A 148 -18.89 -15.16 -13.66
N PHE A 149 -19.31 -15.53 -12.44
CA PHE A 149 -20.21 -14.69 -11.65
C PHE A 149 -19.66 -13.26 -11.47
N LEU A 150 -18.38 -13.14 -11.08
CA LEU A 150 -17.75 -11.83 -10.92
C LEU A 150 -17.58 -11.09 -12.26
N ALA A 151 -17.41 -11.81 -13.36
CA ALA A 151 -17.24 -11.23 -14.69
C ALA A 151 -18.54 -10.70 -15.30
N GLU A 152 -19.67 -11.27 -14.88
CA GLU A 152 -21.03 -10.95 -15.33
C GLU A 152 -21.78 -10.03 -14.37
N PHE A 153 -21.26 -9.86 -13.13
CA PHE A 153 -21.88 -8.96 -12.16
C PHE A 153 -22.00 -7.53 -12.72
N ASN A 154 -23.23 -7.02 -12.72
CA ASN A 154 -23.54 -5.66 -13.18
C ASN A 154 -23.27 -4.66 -12.06
N THR A 155 -22.26 -3.81 -12.24
CA THR A 155 -21.91 -2.76 -11.28
C THR A 155 -23.06 -1.75 -11.19
N PRO A 156 -23.67 -1.54 -10.01
CA PRO A 156 -24.75 -0.57 -9.85
C PRO A 156 -24.26 0.85 -10.13
N THR A 157 -25.10 1.69 -10.69
CA THR A 157 -24.79 3.10 -10.94
C THR A 157 -25.51 4.04 -10.00
N ALA A 158 -26.55 3.57 -9.30
CA ALA A 158 -27.18 4.32 -8.21
C ALA A 158 -26.41 4.10 -6.89
N GLU A 159 -26.17 5.18 -6.14
CA GLU A 159 -25.42 5.10 -4.87
C GLU A 159 -26.13 4.22 -3.82
N ALA A 160 -27.47 4.25 -3.78
CA ALA A 160 -28.24 3.41 -2.87
C ALA A 160 -27.98 1.91 -3.11
N ASP A 161 -27.95 1.50 -4.37
CA ASP A 161 -27.69 0.11 -4.77
C ASP A 161 -26.22 -0.28 -4.52
N ALA A 162 -25.28 0.64 -4.76
CA ALA A 162 -23.87 0.43 -4.41
C ALA A 162 -23.68 0.20 -2.90
N ARG A 163 -24.37 0.99 -2.06
CA ARG A 163 -24.35 0.83 -0.59
C ARG A 163 -25.04 -0.44 -0.12
N GLU A 164 -26.11 -0.86 -0.78
CA GLU A 164 -26.72 -2.18 -0.54
C GLU A 164 -25.72 -3.28 -0.83
N GLN A 165 -25.05 -3.21 -1.98
CA GLN A 165 -24.07 -4.21 -2.36
C GLN A 165 -22.84 -4.24 -1.44
N TYR A 166 -22.38 -3.07 -0.97
CA TYR A 166 -21.34 -2.97 0.07
C TYR A 166 -21.75 -3.72 1.34
N ARG A 167 -22.97 -3.51 1.84
CA ARG A 167 -23.47 -4.20 3.05
C ARG A 167 -23.60 -5.70 2.81
N ARG A 168 -24.09 -6.09 1.64
CA ARG A 168 -24.24 -7.50 1.26
C ARG A 168 -22.89 -8.21 1.16
N SER A 169 -21.86 -7.59 0.56
CA SER A 169 -20.52 -8.19 0.53
C SER A 169 -19.88 -8.21 1.93
N GLY A 170 -20.15 -7.22 2.79
CA GLY A 170 -19.77 -7.25 4.20
C GLY A 170 -20.31 -8.48 4.95
N ALA A 171 -21.61 -8.74 4.83
CA ALA A 171 -22.23 -9.93 5.44
C ALA A 171 -21.73 -11.23 4.79
N GLY A 172 -21.54 -11.20 3.49
CA GLY A 172 -21.23 -12.36 2.67
C GLY A 172 -22.49 -12.99 2.10
N PHE A 173 -22.36 -13.60 0.92
CA PHE A 173 -23.45 -14.30 0.25
C PHE A 173 -22.91 -15.42 -0.65
N ASP A 174 -23.75 -16.42 -0.91
CA ASP A 174 -23.39 -17.58 -1.71
C ASP A 174 -24.00 -17.51 -3.12
N VAL A 175 -23.20 -17.84 -4.13
CA VAL A 175 -23.64 -18.04 -5.52
C VAL A 175 -22.88 -19.22 -6.10
N ASN A 176 -23.58 -20.16 -6.72
CA ASN A 176 -22.99 -21.33 -7.40
C ASN A 176 -21.99 -22.13 -6.54
N GLY A 177 -22.25 -22.24 -5.24
CA GLY A 177 -21.39 -22.97 -4.29
C GLY A 177 -20.15 -22.20 -3.81
N PHE A 178 -20.03 -20.91 -4.15
CA PHE A 178 -18.96 -20.04 -3.68
C PHE A 178 -19.50 -18.92 -2.81
N THR A 179 -18.82 -18.66 -1.70
CA THR A 179 -19.09 -17.51 -0.84
C THR A 179 -18.28 -16.30 -1.31
N TYR A 180 -18.94 -15.16 -1.43
CA TYR A 180 -18.35 -13.87 -1.78
C TYR A 180 -18.48 -12.90 -0.61
N LYS A 181 -17.36 -12.29 -0.18
CA LYS A 181 -17.32 -11.37 0.96
C LYS A 181 -16.44 -10.16 0.68
N SER A 182 -16.53 -9.09 1.46
CA SER A 182 -15.57 -7.97 1.42
C SER A 182 -14.28 -8.27 2.19
N HIS A 183 -14.25 -9.34 2.99
CA HIS A 183 -13.09 -9.76 3.76
C HIS A 183 -12.98 -11.29 3.84
N LEU A 184 -11.76 -11.83 3.80
CA LEU A 184 -11.48 -13.27 3.93
C LEU A 184 -10.17 -13.55 4.65
N LEU A 185 -10.18 -14.59 5.51
CA LEU A 185 -8.97 -15.11 6.13
C LEU A 185 -7.91 -15.52 5.08
N VAL A 186 -6.69 -15.09 5.35
CA VAL A 186 -5.46 -15.53 4.68
C VAL A 186 -5.25 -17.02 4.94
N LYS A 187 -5.01 -17.79 3.88
CA LYS A 187 -4.67 -19.21 3.96
C LYS A 187 -3.53 -19.50 2.98
N LYS A 188 -2.37 -19.87 3.53
CA LYS A 188 -1.16 -20.17 2.74
C LYS A 188 -1.47 -21.13 1.58
N LYS A 189 -0.88 -20.88 0.41
CA LYS A 189 -1.02 -21.71 -0.80
C LYS A 189 -2.46 -21.82 -1.33
N ASN A 190 -3.34 -20.90 -0.96
CA ASN A 190 -4.64 -20.75 -1.61
C ASN A 190 -4.61 -19.63 -2.65
N SER A 191 -5.44 -19.82 -3.67
CA SER A 191 -5.77 -18.83 -4.67
C SER A 191 -7.14 -18.23 -4.38
N TYR A 192 -7.31 -17.00 -4.82
CA TYR A 192 -8.45 -16.14 -4.56
C TYR A 192 -8.82 -15.39 -5.83
N LEU A 193 -10.09 -15.01 -5.91
CA LEU A 193 -10.55 -13.98 -6.82
C LEU A 193 -10.89 -12.74 -6.02
N LEU A 194 -10.56 -11.60 -6.61
CA LEU A 194 -10.91 -10.28 -6.13
C LEU A 194 -11.54 -9.52 -7.29
N ARG A 195 -12.75 -8.96 -7.11
CA ARG A 195 -13.21 -7.86 -7.95
C ARG A 195 -13.31 -6.61 -7.09
N SER A 196 -12.52 -5.60 -7.43
CA SER A 196 -12.49 -4.29 -6.77
C SER A 196 -13.22 -3.29 -7.66
N ILE A 197 -14.14 -2.53 -7.07
CA ILE A 197 -14.98 -1.54 -7.73
C ILE A 197 -14.78 -0.22 -6.99
N ASP A 198 -13.97 0.65 -7.59
CA ASP A 198 -13.63 2.01 -7.14
C ASP A 198 -14.34 3.00 -8.08
N TYR A 199 -15.38 3.67 -7.57
CA TYR A 199 -16.17 4.61 -8.35
C TYR A 199 -15.36 5.84 -8.75
N GLY A 200 -15.24 6.03 -10.06
CA GLY A 200 -14.41 7.09 -10.64
C GLY A 200 -12.93 6.73 -10.77
N GLY A 201 -12.49 5.62 -10.18
CA GLY A 201 -11.10 5.14 -10.24
C GLY A 201 -10.92 3.95 -11.17
N SER A 202 -11.44 2.77 -10.79
CA SER A 202 -11.20 1.51 -11.52
C SER A 202 -12.24 0.43 -11.22
N ASP A 203 -12.38 -0.54 -12.12
CA ASP A 203 -13.13 -1.79 -11.87
C ASP A 203 -12.35 -2.94 -12.53
N LEU A 204 -11.90 -3.89 -11.72
CA LEU A 204 -11.03 -4.96 -12.14
C LEU A 204 -11.30 -6.26 -11.40
N LEU A 205 -11.20 -7.37 -12.15
CA LEU A 205 -11.22 -8.73 -11.63
C LEU A 205 -9.80 -9.31 -11.69
N VAL A 206 -9.28 -9.70 -10.54
CA VAL A 206 -7.92 -10.20 -10.31
C VAL A 206 -8.00 -11.60 -9.73
N ALA A 207 -7.14 -12.48 -10.23
CA ALA A 207 -6.78 -13.71 -9.55
C ALA A 207 -5.46 -13.49 -8.81
N PHE A 208 -5.37 -13.97 -7.57
CA PHE A 208 -4.10 -13.95 -6.85
C PHE A 208 -3.92 -15.18 -5.97
N ARG A 209 -2.66 -15.49 -5.64
CA ARG A 209 -2.28 -16.64 -4.85
C ARG A 209 -1.21 -16.27 -3.84
N ILE A 210 -1.37 -16.73 -2.60
CA ILE A 210 -0.32 -16.59 -1.59
C ILE A 210 0.78 -17.61 -1.85
N VAL A 211 1.99 -17.12 -2.14
CA VAL A 211 3.14 -17.97 -2.50
C VAL A 211 4.12 -18.16 -1.34
N SER A 212 4.23 -17.16 -0.48
CA SER A 212 5.00 -17.20 0.76
C SER A 212 4.34 -16.32 1.83
N GLN A 213 4.68 -16.57 3.09
CA GLN A 213 4.26 -15.77 4.23
C GLN A 213 5.41 -15.75 5.22
N ASP A 214 5.84 -14.54 5.57
CA ASP A 214 6.97 -14.25 6.43
C ASP A 214 6.56 -14.34 7.90
N ASP A 215 7.53 -14.40 8.82
CA ASP A 215 7.29 -14.59 10.26
C ASP A 215 6.56 -13.39 10.91
N ASP A 216 6.71 -12.20 10.34
CA ASP A 216 5.99 -10.99 10.71
C ASP A 216 4.50 -11.00 10.26
N ARG A 217 4.08 -12.06 9.57
CA ARG A 217 2.76 -12.29 8.93
C ARG A 217 2.55 -11.58 7.59
N SER A 218 3.55 -10.87 7.06
CA SER A 218 3.54 -10.36 5.69
C SER A 218 3.35 -11.49 4.70
N VAL A 219 2.62 -11.23 3.61
CA VAL A 219 2.33 -12.24 2.59
C VAL A 219 2.87 -11.79 1.25
N VAL A 220 3.48 -12.70 0.52
CA VAL A 220 3.80 -12.48 -0.89
C VAL A 220 2.68 -13.08 -1.72
N ILE A 221 2.10 -12.28 -2.61
CA ILE A 221 1.09 -12.72 -3.55
C ILE A 221 1.62 -12.61 -4.98
N VAL A 222 1.39 -13.67 -5.75
CA VAL A 222 1.47 -13.62 -7.22
C VAL A 222 0.06 -13.39 -7.75
N TRP A 223 -0.09 -12.53 -8.76
CA TRP A 223 -1.40 -12.12 -9.23
C TRP A 223 -1.43 -11.93 -10.75
N LYS A 224 -2.63 -12.00 -11.33
CA LYS A 224 -2.92 -11.60 -12.70
C LYS A 224 -4.29 -10.94 -12.80
N THR A 225 -4.40 -9.95 -13.68
CA THR A 225 -5.72 -9.39 -14.03
C THR A 225 -6.42 -10.34 -14.99
N LEU A 226 -7.64 -10.76 -14.65
CA LEU A 226 -8.48 -11.56 -15.54
C LEU A 226 -9.33 -10.67 -16.45
N LYS A 227 -9.81 -9.54 -15.94
CA LYS A 227 -10.67 -8.60 -16.68
C LYS A 227 -10.57 -7.19 -16.12
N LYS A 228 -10.49 -6.20 -17.00
CA LYS A 228 -10.66 -4.78 -16.70
C LYS A 228 -12.03 -4.35 -17.24
N PHE A 229 -12.78 -3.60 -16.44
CA PHE A 229 -14.11 -3.11 -16.81
C PHE A 229 -14.05 -1.60 -17.06
N PRO A 230 -15.07 -1.02 -17.71
CA PRO A 230 -15.22 0.43 -17.75
C PRO A 230 -15.27 1.01 -16.33
N VAL A 231 -14.60 2.14 -16.13
CA VAL A 231 -14.59 2.83 -14.83
C VAL A 231 -16.03 3.17 -14.41
N PRO A 232 -16.50 2.66 -13.26
CA PRO A 232 -17.88 2.84 -12.84
C PRO A 232 -18.09 4.27 -12.35
N LYS A 233 -19.29 4.80 -12.58
CA LYS A 233 -19.68 6.15 -12.15
C LYS A 233 -21.01 6.09 -11.43
N LEU A 234 -21.10 6.78 -10.29
CA LEU A 234 -22.36 7.00 -9.62
C LEU A 234 -23.15 8.09 -10.35
N ILE A 235 -24.43 7.83 -10.56
CA ILE A 235 -25.37 8.84 -11.02
C ILE A 235 -25.66 9.74 -9.83
N GLN A 236 -25.24 11.00 -9.90
CA GLN A 236 -25.59 11.98 -8.87
C GLN A 236 -27.11 12.20 -8.87
N THR A 237 -27.74 12.01 -7.71
CA THR A 237 -29.15 12.36 -7.51
C THR A 237 -29.31 13.88 -7.33
N GLN A 238 -28.91 14.68 -8.33
CA GLN A 238 -29.22 16.12 -8.38
C GLN A 238 -30.36 16.37 -9.38
N ALA A 239 -31.60 16.11 -8.96
CA ALA A 239 -32.79 16.62 -9.65
C ALA A 239 -34.05 16.76 -8.77
N LEU A 240 -33.96 16.74 -7.43
CA LEU A 240 -35.14 16.94 -6.56
C LEU A 240 -34.88 17.80 -5.29
N ARG A 241 -33.81 18.59 -5.26
CA ARG A 241 -33.72 19.71 -4.31
C ARG A 241 -33.99 20.98 -5.08
N GLY A 242 -35.25 21.40 -5.04
CA GLY A 242 -35.73 22.63 -5.64
C GLY A 242 -34.86 23.82 -5.24
N LYS A 243 -34.66 24.71 -6.21
CA LYS A 243 -34.30 26.10 -5.92
C LYS A 243 -35.37 26.67 -4.97
N PRO A 244 -34.99 27.44 -3.93
CA PRO A 244 -35.95 28.30 -3.24
C PRO A 244 -36.56 29.32 -4.20
#